data_AF-A0A0C3F710-F1
#
_entry.id   AF-A0A0C3F710-F1
#
_cell.length_a   1.000
_cell.length_b   1.000
_cell.length_c   1.000
_cell.angle_alpha   90.00
_cell.angle_beta   90.00
_cell.angle_gamma   90.00
#
_symmetry.space_group_name_H-M   'P 1'
#
loop_
_entity.id
_entity.type
_entity.pdbx_description
1 polymer ?
#
loop_
_entity_poly.entity_id
_entity_poly.type
_entity_poly.pdbx_seq_one_letter_code
_entity_poly.pdbx_strand_id
1 'polypeptide(L)'
;ESFKAVRTSDVVPPMDFAIITGWQVTMAHSHKSIFPTTIDGDLLKLVHLSNGFCMVDGAKPLRIGDVCYSEARIASVTNTDAGKVVKVKSYIYRAGTPVIEVVLAFLYRGRFTNYKNTFETTEEPDYLINLLDDAAVGVLQSKEWFKWDDQSVPLQAGTAHFFRMQSQVTYKDKTLYQNVSVSGDIFVHDQLKRFIKVGLVDFQQDDYQGNPVVAYPLRHGNPQGSLTPLANNAYTLSKDGSTVFITPLTNEPYSKISGNFNPIHVNPYFSDYASLPGTITRYVVERHYSEVRRECRCQRSS
;
A
#
# COMPACT_ATOMS: atom_id res chain seq x y z
N GLU A 1 41.43 4.48 -9.40
CA GLU A 1 41.16 5.50 -8.36
C GLU A 1 40.88 6.87 -8.97
N SER A 2 39.67 7.11 -9.44
CA SER A 2 39.25 8.45 -9.89
C SER A 2 37.74 8.63 -9.83
N PHE A 3 37.16 8.33 -8.67
CA PHE A 3 35.88 8.92 -8.25
C PHE A 3 36.18 9.73 -6.99
N LYS A 4 36.84 10.88 -7.15
CA LYS A 4 36.85 11.89 -6.10
C LYS A 4 35.40 12.36 -5.94
N ALA A 5 34.84 11.99 -4.81
CA ALA A 5 33.53 12.41 -4.34
C ALA A 5 33.38 13.93 -4.48
N VAL A 6 32.52 14.35 -5.40
CA VAL A 6 31.78 15.60 -5.20
C VAL A 6 30.87 15.31 -4.01
N ARG A 7 31.38 15.54 -2.79
CA ARG A 7 30.54 15.53 -1.59
C ARG A 7 29.65 16.76 -1.70
N THR A 8 28.45 16.59 -2.22
CA THR A 8 27.36 17.52 -1.94
C THR A 8 27.22 17.61 -0.42
N SER A 9 27.22 18.83 0.11
CA SER A 9 27.04 19.08 1.56
C SER A 9 25.70 18.59 2.07
N ASP A 10 24.71 18.49 1.19
CA ASP A 10 23.39 17.92 1.45
C ASP A 10 23.32 16.49 0.88
N VAL A 11 23.68 15.50 1.70
CA VAL A 11 23.51 14.09 1.36
C VAL A 11 22.06 13.71 1.60
N VAL A 12 21.33 13.45 0.52
CA VAL A 12 19.96 12.92 0.57
C VAL A 12 20.04 11.39 0.50
N PRO A 13 19.64 10.65 1.55
CA PRO A 13 19.54 9.20 1.47
C PRO A 13 18.52 8.77 0.40
N PRO A 14 18.78 7.67 -0.35
CA PRO A 14 17.80 7.09 -1.26
C PRO A 14 16.50 6.74 -0.54
N MET A 15 15.37 6.71 -1.25
CA MET A 15 14.09 6.35 -0.63
C MET A 15 14.13 4.95 -0.01
N ASP A 16 14.86 4.01 -0.62
CA ASP A 16 15.07 2.67 -0.05
C ASP A 16 15.84 2.69 1.27
N PHE A 17 16.55 3.77 1.61
CA PHE A 17 17.13 3.92 2.94
C PHE A 17 16.06 3.99 4.03
N ALA A 18 14.82 4.35 3.67
CA ALA A 18 13.65 4.19 4.53
C ALA A 18 13.44 2.74 4.95
N ILE A 19 13.88 1.75 4.16
CA ILE A 19 13.94 0.36 4.60
C ILE A 19 14.98 0.19 5.69
N ILE A 20 16.14 0.84 5.65
CA ILE A 20 17.22 0.60 6.62
C ILE A 20 16.92 1.34 7.93
N THR A 21 16.60 2.65 7.86
CA THR A 21 16.14 3.42 9.02
C THR A 21 14.79 2.94 9.52
N GLY A 22 13.95 2.44 8.62
CA GLY A 22 12.70 1.77 8.96
C GLY A 22 12.85 0.27 9.22
N TRP A 23 13.98 -0.42 9.03
CA TRP A 23 13.95 -1.88 9.22
C TRP A 23 13.81 -2.16 10.71
N GLN A 24 14.61 -1.48 11.53
CA GLN A 24 14.46 -1.57 12.98
C GLN A 24 13.14 -1.01 13.48
N VAL A 25 12.51 -0.07 12.76
CA VAL A 25 11.27 0.59 13.21
C VAL A 25 10.05 0.00 12.47
N THR A 26 9.92 0.23 11.17
CA THR A 26 8.95 -0.43 10.28
C THR A 26 8.98 -1.95 10.32
N MET A 27 10.12 -2.66 10.19
CA MET A 27 10.09 -4.14 10.15
C MET A 27 10.02 -4.77 11.53
N ALA A 28 10.60 -4.19 12.59
CA ALA A 28 10.32 -4.69 13.93
C ALA A 28 8.85 -4.50 14.30
N HIS A 29 8.23 -3.37 13.96
CA HIS A 29 6.80 -3.14 14.21
C HIS A 29 5.91 -3.97 13.28
N SER A 30 6.23 -4.08 11.99
CA SER A 30 5.47 -4.88 11.02
C SER A 30 5.62 -6.37 11.25
N HIS A 31 6.81 -6.84 11.64
CA HIS A 31 7.00 -8.22 12.06
C HIS A 31 6.24 -8.48 13.37
N LYS A 32 6.30 -7.57 14.36
CA LYS A 32 5.43 -7.65 15.55
C LYS A 32 3.96 -7.76 15.19
N SER A 33 3.51 -7.13 14.11
CA SER A 33 2.14 -7.24 13.61
C SER A 33 1.79 -8.62 13.01
N ILE A 34 2.77 -9.44 12.60
CA ILE A 34 2.50 -10.80 12.07
C ILE A 34 2.70 -11.92 13.09
N PHE A 35 3.19 -11.61 14.30
CA PHE A 35 3.33 -12.53 15.43
C PHE A 35 2.13 -12.68 16.40
N PRO A 36 1.04 -11.89 16.36
CA PRO A 36 -0.08 -12.11 17.27
C PRO A 36 -0.60 -13.54 17.18
N THR A 37 -0.98 -14.14 18.31
CA THR A 37 -1.54 -15.51 18.35
C THR A 37 -2.83 -15.65 17.54
N THR A 38 -3.49 -14.54 17.22
CA THR A 38 -4.66 -14.49 16.33
C THR A 38 -4.30 -14.72 14.85
N ILE A 39 -3.04 -14.52 14.47
CA ILE A 39 -2.49 -14.74 13.12
C ILE A 39 -1.53 -15.92 13.21
N ASP A 40 -2.10 -17.12 13.34
CA ASP A 40 -1.34 -18.35 13.38
C ASP A 40 -0.79 -18.70 11.99
N GLY A 41 0.49 -19.08 11.94
CA GLY A 41 1.22 -19.36 10.72
C GLY A 41 2.64 -19.85 10.98
N ASP A 42 3.09 -20.81 10.17
CA ASP A 42 4.46 -21.32 10.21
C ASP A 42 5.43 -20.28 9.62
N LEU A 43 6.22 -19.64 10.48
CA LEU A 43 7.18 -18.61 10.11
C LEU A 43 8.27 -19.10 9.15
N LEU A 44 8.61 -20.40 9.16
CA LEU A 44 9.58 -20.97 8.22
C LEU A 44 9.00 -21.12 6.82
N LYS A 45 7.67 -21.05 6.71
CA LYS A 45 6.93 -21.01 5.44
C LYS A 45 6.51 -19.61 5.02
N LEU A 46 6.94 -18.58 5.75
CA LEU A 46 6.67 -17.18 5.43
C LEU A 46 7.42 -16.76 4.16
N VAL A 47 6.68 -16.10 3.26
CA VAL A 47 7.22 -15.51 2.03
C VAL A 47 6.91 -14.02 2.04
N HIS A 48 7.90 -13.20 1.73
CA HIS A 48 7.70 -11.77 1.50
C HIS A 48 7.20 -11.59 0.06
N LEU A 49 5.92 -11.26 -0.13
CA LEU A 49 5.28 -11.17 -1.44
C LEU A 49 5.58 -9.84 -2.15
N SER A 50 5.43 -8.74 -1.44
CA SER A 50 5.63 -7.41 -2.02
C SER A 50 6.04 -6.39 -0.97
N ASN A 51 6.71 -5.35 -1.46
CA ASN A 51 7.14 -4.21 -0.69
C ASN A 51 6.92 -2.96 -1.55
N GLY A 52 6.26 -1.95 -1.00
CA GLY A 52 5.95 -0.68 -1.65
C GLY A 52 6.40 0.50 -0.78
N PHE A 53 6.93 1.54 -1.43
CA PHE A 53 7.24 2.82 -0.80
C PHE A 53 6.50 3.91 -1.56
N CYS A 54 5.87 4.81 -0.83
CA CYS A 54 5.27 6.01 -1.39
C CYS A 54 5.65 7.20 -0.52
N MET A 55 6.14 8.28 -1.13
CA MET A 55 6.27 9.55 -0.41
C MET A 55 4.89 10.11 -0.14
N VAL A 56 4.66 10.62 1.05
CA VAL A 56 3.44 11.37 1.34
C VAL A 56 3.47 12.68 0.55
N ASP A 57 2.34 13.05 -0.05
CA ASP A 57 2.25 14.26 -0.88
C ASP A 57 2.72 15.51 -0.12
N GLY A 58 3.60 16.28 -0.75
CA GLY A 58 4.22 17.47 -0.16
C GLY A 58 5.32 17.21 0.87
N ALA A 59 5.59 15.95 1.24
CA ALA A 59 6.66 15.62 2.17
C ALA A 59 8.04 15.73 1.51
N LYS A 60 8.99 16.35 2.21
CA LYS A 60 10.39 16.41 1.77
C LYS A 60 11.10 15.08 2.07
N PRO A 61 12.00 14.61 1.19
CA PRO A 61 12.84 13.43 1.46
C PRO A 61 13.56 13.52 2.81
N LEU A 62 13.92 12.35 3.34
CA LEU A 62 14.71 12.25 4.57
C LEU A 62 16.09 12.86 4.35
N ARG A 63 16.72 13.33 5.43
CA ARG A 63 18.07 13.91 5.45
C ARG A 63 18.90 13.32 6.58
N ILE A 64 20.22 13.39 6.46
CA ILE A 64 21.11 13.04 7.56
C ILE A 64 20.81 13.95 8.77
N GLY A 65 20.63 13.35 9.94
CA GLY A 65 20.28 14.04 11.18
C GLY A 65 18.78 14.06 11.48
N ASP A 66 17.92 13.62 10.55
CA ASP A 66 16.50 13.46 10.83
C ASP A 66 16.28 12.39 11.92
N VAL A 67 15.48 12.73 12.93
CA VAL A 67 15.00 11.78 13.93
C VAL A 67 13.64 11.27 13.49
N CYS A 68 13.59 9.97 13.19
CA CYS A 68 12.40 9.31 12.68
C CYS A 68 11.89 8.24 13.64
N TYR A 69 10.58 8.02 13.64
CA TYR A 69 9.94 6.85 14.23
C TYR A 69 8.92 6.28 13.24
N SER A 70 8.34 5.12 13.53
CA SER A 70 7.34 4.52 12.65
C SER A 70 6.19 3.92 13.41
N GLU A 71 5.03 3.92 12.77
CA GLU A 71 3.84 3.22 13.23
C GLU A 71 3.39 2.24 12.16
N ALA A 72 2.95 1.06 12.58
CA ALA A 72 2.49 0.01 11.68
C ALA A 72 1.12 -0.50 12.11
N ARG A 73 0.25 -0.71 11.12
CA ARG A 73 -1.07 -1.30 11.28
C ARG A 73 -1.26 -2.44 10.29
N ILE A 74 -1.94 -3.49 10.72
CA ILE A 74 -2.34 -4.57 9.83
C ILE A 74 -3.49 -4.03 8.97
N ALA A 75 -3.26 -3.96 7.66
CA ALA A 75 -4.26 -3.50 6.71
C ALA A 75 -5.20 -4.63 6.30
N SER A 76 -4.69 -5.85 6.16
CA SER A 76 -5.54 -7.02 5.93
C SER A 76 -4.89 -8.33 6.35
N VAL A 77 -5.75 -9.30 6.67
CA VAL A 77 -5.43 -10.71 6.88
C VAL A 77 -6.44 -11.52 6.07
N THR A 78 -6.02 -12.13 4.98
CA THR A 78 -6.92 -12.87 4.07
C THR A 78 -6.41 -14.28 3.81
N ASN A 79 -7.32 -15.25 3.72
CA ASN A 79 -6.97 -16.61 3.34
C ASN A 79 -7.14 -16.78 1.83
N THR A 80 -6.07 -17.20 1.15
CA THR A 80 -6.02 -17.48 -0.29
C THR A 80 -5.70 -18.95 -0.53
N ASP A 81 -5.77 -19.40 -1.79
CA ASP A 81 -5.39 -20.78 -2.14
C ASP A 81 -3.92 -21.10 -1.89
N ALA A 82 -3.05 -20.08 -1.94
CA ALA A 82 -1.63 -20.21 -1.66
C ALA A 82 -1.30 -20.16 -0.15
N GLY A 83 -2.25 -19.70 0.68
CA GLY A 83 -2.08 -19.54 2.12
C GLY A 83 -2.64 -18.23 2.66
N LYS A 84 -2.21 -17.86 3.87
CA LYS A 84 -2.70 -16.66 4.57
C LYS A 84 -1.82 -15.46 4.22
N VAL A 85 -2.42 -14.46 3.57
CA VAL A 85 -1.77 -13.19 3.23
C VAL A 85 -2.01 -12.19 4.34
N VAL A 86 -0.94 -11.54 4.81
CA VAL A 86 -0.99 -10.45 5.77
C VAL A 86 -0.40 -9.21 5.13
N LYS A 87 -1.22 -8.17 4.92
CA LYS A 87 -0.78 -6.87 4.45
C LYS A 87 -0.59 -5.94 5.65
N VAL A 88 0.56 -5.30 5.74
CA VAL A 88 0.89 -4.32 6.78
C VAL A 88 1.12 -2.96 6.09
N LYS A 89 0.40 -1.94 6.57
CA LYS A 89 0.59 -0.55 6.16
C LYS A 89 1.29 0.18 7.31
N SER A 90 2.32 0.93 7.01
CA SER A 90 3.09 1.64 8.02
C SER A 90 3.54 3.00 7.53
N TYR A 91 3.76 3.90 8.46
CA TYR A 91 4.19 5.27 8.19
C TYR A 91 5.48 5.56 8.93
N ILE A 92 6.41 6.21 8.25
CA ILE A 92 7.61 6.79 8.85
C ILE A 92 7.34 8.26 9.12
N TYR A 93 7.50 8.66 10.37
CA TYR A 93 7.26 10.01 10.85
C TYR A 93 8.58 10.73 11.09
N ARG A 94 8.62 12.01 10.72
CA ARG A 94 9.67 12.96 11.07
C ARG A 94 9.03 14.15 11.75
N ALA A 95 9.51 14.51 12.95
CA ALA A 95 8.95 15.60 13.75
C ALA A 95 7.41 15.53 13.90
N GLY A 96 6.87 14.31 14.08
CA GLY A 96 5.42 14.07 14.24
C GLY A 96 4.61 14.08 12.94
N THR A 97 5.24 14.31 11.78
CA THR A 97 4.54 14.33 10.47
C THR A 97 4.91 13.11 9.62
N PRO A 98 3.95 12.45 8.95
CA PRO A 98 4.23 11.30 8.11
C PRO A 98 4.97 11.74 6.84
N VAL A 99 6.03 11.03 6.48
CA VAL A 99 6.89 11.34 5.32
C VAL A 99 6.82 10.25 4.26
N ILE A 100 6.82 8.99 4.71
CA ILE A 100 6.88 7.83 3.82
C ILE A 100 5.83 6.82 4.28
N GLU A 101 5.01 6.38 3.34
CA GLU A 101 4.14 5.22 3.48
C GLU A 101 4.87 3.97 3.00
N VAL A 102 4.81 2.91 3.79
CA VAL A 102 5.38 1.61 3.49
C VAL A 102 4.30 0.55 3.56
N VAL A 103 4.13 -0.17 2.45
CA VAL A 103 3.15 -1.27 2.33
C VAL A 103 3.90 -2.58 2.11
N LEU A 104 3.72 -3.52 3.03
CA LEU A 104 4.33 -4.84 3.00
C LEU A 104 3.26 -5.91 2.89
N ALA A 105 3.51 -6.94 2.11
CA ALA A 105 2.65 -8.12 2.07
C ALA A 105 3.47 -9.38 2.34
N PHE A 106 3.00 -10.17 3.30
CA PHE A 106 3.58 -11.45 3.66
C PHE A 106 2.59 -12.59 3.40
N LEU A 107 3.09 -13.76 3.05
CA LEU A 107 2.31 -14.97 2.85
C LEU A 107 2.82 -16.09 3.75
N TYR A 108 1.98 -16.55 4.66
CA TYR A 108 2.16 -17.84 5.29
C TYR A 108 1.68 -18.92 4.33
N ARG A 109 2.60 -19.68 3.73
CA ARG A 109 2.23 -20.77 2.81
C ARG A 109 1.52 -21.88 3.58
N GLY A 110 0.44 -22.39 3.04
CA GLY A 110 -0.32 -23.50 3.64
C GLY A 110 -1.80 -23.45 3.28
N ARG A 111 -2.61 -24.22 4.00
CA ARG A 111 -4.07 -24.18 3.89
C ARG A 111 -4.67 -23.65 5.18
N PHE A 112 -5.49 -22.62 5.08
CA PHE A 112 -6.13 -21.98 6.22
C PHE A 112 -7.63 -21.91 5.97
N THR A 113 -8.42 -22.48 6.88
CA THR A 113 -9.89 -22.49 6.83
C THR A 113 -10.50 -21.64 7.94
N ASN A 114 -9.68 -21.00 8.77
CA ASN A 114 -10.12 -20.12 9.85
C ASN A 114 -10.34 -18.69 9.34
N TYR A 115 -11.58 -18.25 9.24
CA TYR A 115 -11.94 -16.91 8.78
C TYR A 115 -12.26 -15.91 9.91
N LYS A 116 -12.36 -16.39 11.16
CA LYS A 116 -12.73 -15.58 12.34
C LYS A 116 -11.88 -14.30 12.52
N ASN A 117 -10.58 -14.37 12.21
CA ASN A 117 -9.64 -13.25 12.35
C ASN A 117 -9.23 -12.67 11.00
N THR A 118 -9.98 -12.96 9.93
CA THR A 118 -9.68 -12.46 8.59
C THR A 118 -10.51 -11.21 8.31
N PHE A 119 -9.83 -10.18 7.83
CA PHE A 119 -10.40 -8.89 7.52
C PHE A 119 -9.58 -8.19 6.44
N GLU A 120 -10.19 -7.22 5.76
CA GLU A 120 -9.49 -6.34 4.84
C GLU A 120 -10.02 -4.92 5.00
N THR A 121 -9.11 -3.96 5.18
CA THR A 121 -9.41 -2.53 5.15
C THR A 121 -8.79 -1.94 3.89
N THR A 122 -9.64 -1.37 3.04
CA THR A 122 -9.25 -0.79 1.75
C THR A 122 -9.60 0.69 1.74
N GLU A 123 -8.60 1.53 1.46
CA GLU A 123 -8.83 2.92 1.09
C GLU A 123 -9.18 2.92 -0.40
N GLU A 124 -10.44 3.25 -0.70
CA GLU A 124 -10.95 3.25 -2.07
C GLU A 124 -10.42 4.47 -2.82
N PRO A 125 -10.27 4.41 -4.16
CA PRO A 125 -9.95 5.59 -4.95
C PRO A 125 -10.97 6.70 -4.73
N ASP A 126 -10.54 7.96 -4.82
CA ASP A 126 -11.45 9.09 -4.87
C ASP A 126 -12.32 8.95 -6.14
N TYR A 127 -13.64 8.78 -5.99
CA TYR A 127 -14.53 8.66 -7.13
C TYR A 127 -15.19 9.99 -7.45
N LEU A 128 -15.08 10.43 -8.70
CA LEU A 128 -15.83 11.56 -9.23
C LEU A 128 -17.15 11.08 -9.86
N ILE A 129 -18.27 11.45 -9.25
CA ILE A 129 -19.62 11.15 -9.74
C ILE A 129 -20.27 12.43 -10.24
N ASN A 130 -20.65 12.44 -11.51
CA ASN A 130 -21.37 13.55 -12.13
C ASN A 130 -22.86 13.22 -12.17
N LEU A 131 -23.67 13.95 -11.40
CA LEU A 131 -25.13 13.80 -11.42
C LEU A 131 -25.69 14.64 -12.56
N LEU A 132 -25.94 14.04 -13.72
CA LEU A 132 -26.30 14.79 -14.93
C LEU A 132 -27.75 15.29 -14.94
N ASP A 133 -28.68 14.52 -14.36
CA ASP A 133 -30.11 14.78 -14.37
C ASP A 133 -30.75 14.52 -13.00
N ASP A 134 -32.00 14.96 -12.85
CA ASP A 134 -32.77 14.78 -11.60
C ASP A 134 -33.04 13.29 -11.30
N ALA A 135 -33.01 12.43 -12.33
CA ALA A 135 -33.12 10.98 -12.15
C ALA A 135 -31.88 10.44 -11.41
N ALA A 136 -30.67 10.85 -11.80
CA ALA A 136 -29.43 10.48 -11.12
C ALA A 136 -29.40 10.99 -9.67
N VAL A 137 -29.90 12.21 -9.44
CA VAL A 137 -30.09 12.77 -8.09
C VAL A 137 -31.02 11.88 -7.27
N GLY A 138 -32.19 11.54 -7.81
CA GLY A 138 -33.15 10.66 -7.13
C GLY A 138 -32.60 9.26 -6.85
N VAL A 139 -31.80 8.70 -7.77
CA VAL A 139 -31.14 7.40 -7.57
C VAL A 139 -30.13 7.47 -6.43
N LEU A 140 -29.32 8.53 -6.33
CA LEU A 140 -28.36 8.68 -5.23
C LEU A 140 -29.08 8.91 -3.89
N GLN A 141 -30.10 9.75 -3.87
CA GLN A 141 -30.92 10.00 -2.67
C GLN A 141 -31.68 8.75 -2.20
N SER A 142 -32.00 7.82 -3.11
CA SER A 142 -32.65 6.55 -2.74
C SER A 142 -31.72 5.58 -1.99
N LYS A 143 -30.41 5.86 -1.92
CA LYS A 143 -29.44 4.99 -1.26
C LYS A 143 -29.42 5.25 0.23
N GLU A 144 -29.76 4.23 1.02
CA GLU A 144 -29.76 4.30 2.50
C GLU A 144 -28.39 4.68 3.09
N TRP A 145 -27.31 4.33 2.39
CA TRP A 145 -25.95 4.64 2.80
C TRP A 145 -25.51 6.08 2.51
N PHE A 146 -26.28 6.84 1.74
CA PHE A 146 -25.98 8.23 1.38
C PHE A 146 -26.66 9.18 2.35
N LYS A 147 -25.87 9.96 3.08
CA LYS A 147 -26.35 10.98 4.03
C LYS A 147 -25.92 12.36 3.56
N TRP A 148 -26.87 13.27 3.40
CA TRP A 148 -26.63 14.64 2.99
C TRP A 148 -26.64 15.57 4.22
N ASP A 149 -25.60 16.38 4.38
CA ASP A 149 -25.41 17.19 5.60
C ASP A 149 -26.29 18.45 5.59
N ASP A 150 -26.44 19.12 4.44
CA ASP A 150 -27.10 20.43 4.34
C ASP A 150 -28.48 20.34 3.67
N GLN A 151 -29.53 20.15 4.48
CA GLN A 151 -30.91 20.11 3.98
C GLN A 151 -31.41 21.45 3.40
N SER A 152 -30.69 22.57 3.64
CA SER A 152 -31.06 23.89 3.09
C SER A 152 -30.60 24.07 1.65
N VAL A 153 -29.59 23.32 1.22
CA VAL A 153 -29.08 23.30 -0.15
C VAL A 153 -29.40 21.92 -0.75
N PRO A 154 -30.44 21.80 -1.59
CA PRO A 154 -30.79 20.52 -2.18
C PRO A 154 -29.70 20.03 -3.12
N LEU A 155 -29.56 18.72 -3.21
CA LEU A 155 -28.69 18.07 -4.20
C LEU A 155 -29.16 18.44 -5.62
N GLN A 156 -28.32 19.13 -6.39
CA GLN A 156 -28.68 19.62 -7.72
C GLN A 156 -28.04 18.79 -8.84
N ALA A 157 -28.80 18.56 -9.91
CA ALA A 157 -28.27 18.07 -11.17
C ALA A 157 -27.22 19.05 -11.74
N GLY A 158 -26.26 18.50 -12.49
CA GLY A 158 -25.09 19.20 -13.02
C GLY A 158 -23.92 19.33 -12.04
N THR A 159 -24.06 18.90 -10.79
CA THR A 159 -23.00 19.02 -9.78
C THR A 159 -22.12 17.76 -9.73
N ALA A 160 -20.81 17.98 -9.70
CA ALA A 160 -19.80 16.94 -9.58
C ALA A 160 -19.46 16.69 -8.10
N HIS A 161 -19.57 15.43 -7.67
CA HIS A 161 -19.38 15.00 -6.29
C HIS A 161 -18.18 14.05 -6.19
N PHE A 162 -17.34 14.27 -5.19
CA PHE A 162 -16.16 13.48 -4.91
C PHE A 162 -16.41 12.61 -3.69
N PHE A 163 -16.33 11.30 -3.87
CA PHE A 163 -16.53 10.31 -2.83
C PHE A 163 -15.17 9.81 -2.37
N ARG A 164 -14.83 10.10 -1.11
CA ARG A 164 -13.64 9.55 -0.45
C ARG A 164 -14.08 8.53 0.57
N MET A 165 -13.82 7.26 0.32
CA MET A 165 -14.38 6.17 1.11
C MET A 165 -13.31 5.19 1.55
N GLN A 166 -13.57 4.54 2.68
CA GLN A 166 -12.85 3.40 3.16
C GLN A 166 -13.84 2.25 3.35
N SER A 167 -13.49 1.08 2.81
CA SER A 167 -14.22 -0.15 3.05
C SER A 167 -13.49 -1.03 4.06
N GLN A 168 -14.26 -1.67 4.93
CA GLN A 168 -13.80 -2.66 5.90
C GLN A 168 -14.67 -3.89 5.75
N VAL A 169 -14.04 -5.03 5.48
CA VAL A 169 -14.74 -6.31 5.33
C VAL A 169 -14.15 -7.34 6.27
N THR A 170 -15.00 -8.20 6.83
CA THR A 170 -14.61 -9.42 7.52
C THR A 170 -15.17 -10.62 6.76
N TYR A 171 -14.49 -11.77 6.83
CA TYR A 171 -14.87 -12.93 6.01
C TYR A 171 -15.54 -14.01 6.86
N LYS A 172 -16.60 -14.60 6.30
CA LYS A 172 -17.23 -15.81 6.83
C LYS A 172 -16.58 -17.05 6.24
N ASP A 173 -16.30 -16.99 4.94
CA ASP A 173 -15.59 -18.00 4.16
C ASP A 173 -14.84 -17.35 2.99
N LYS A 174 -14.38 -18.16 2.02
CA LYS A 174 -13.61 -17.69 0.86
C LYS A 174 -14.39 -16.73 -0.05
N THR A 175 -15.71 -16.81 -0.04
CA THR A 175 -16.62 -16.13 -0.98
C THR A 175 -17.59 -15.16 -0.33
N LEU A 176 -17.91 -15.37 0.95
CA LEU A 176 -18.89 -14.58 1.67
C LEU A 176 -18.23 -13.68 2.72
N TYR A 177 -18.63 -12.42 2.74
CA TYR A 177 -18.31 -11.50 3.82
C TYR A 177 -19.24 -11.75 5.00
N GLN A 178 -18.66 -11.76 6.20
CA GLN A 178 -19.41 -11.79 7.44
C GLN A 178 -20.00 -10.40 7.73
N ASN A 179 -19.18 -9.35 7.62
CA ASN A 179 -19.60 -7.97 7.76
C ASN A 179 -18.93 -7.13 6.67
N VAL A 180 -19.68 -6.19 6.11
CA VAL A 180 -19.20 -5.14 5.20
C VAL A 180 -19.57 -3.81 5.82
N SER A 181 -18.57 -2.98 6.08
CA SER A 181 -18.74 -1.60 6.51
C SER A 181 -18.05 -0.67 5.53
N VAL A 182 -18.72 0.40 5.14
CA VAL A 182 -18.16 1.45 4.28
C VAL A 182 -18.47 2.79 4.90
N SER A 183 -17.42 3.57 5.11
CA SER A 183 -17.54 4.93 5.64
C SER A 183 -16.77 5.89 4.74
N GLY A 184 -17.22 7.13 4.65
CA GLY A 184 -16.55 8.11 3.81
C GLY A 184 -17.19 9.48 3.84
N ASP A 185 -16.49 10.44 3.27
CA ASP A 185 -16.94 11.81 3.13
C ASP A 185 -17.22 12.13 1.67
N ILE A 186 -18.23 12.99 1.45
CA ILE A 186 -18.65 13.45 0.14
C ILE A 186 -18.33 14.93 0.02
N PHE A 187 -17.64 15.30 -1.05
CA PHE A 187 -17.19 16.67 -1.29
C PHE A 187 -17.70 17.22 -2.62
N VAL A 188 -17.83 18.54 -2.69
CA VAL A 188 -18.00 19.30 -3.94
C VAL A 188 -16.90 20.34 -4.06
N HIS A 189 -16.66 20.81 -5.28
CA HIS A 189 -15.79 21.97 -5.50
C HIS A 189 -16.55 23.27 -5.31
N ASP A 190 -15.95 24.20 -4.58
CA ASP A 190 -16.38 25.59 -4.60
C ASP A 190 -15.87 26.32 -5.86
N GLN A 191 -16.24 27.59 -6.02
CA GLN A 191 -15.79 28.42 -7.14
C GLN A 191 -14.25 28.59 -7.20
N LEU A 192 -13.56 28.34 -6.09
CA LEU A 192 -12.10 28.37 -5.95
C LEU A 192 -11.47 26.97 -6.06
N LYS A 193 -12.24 25.95 -6.47
CA LYS A 193 -11.83 24.53 -6.58
C LYS A 193 -11.35 23.91 -5.27
N ARG A 194 -11.78 24.44 -4.12
CA ARG A 194 -11.54 23.82 -2.81
C ARG A 194 -12.61 22.75 -2.56
N PHE A 195 -12.22 21.68 -1.87
CA PHE A 195 -13.17 20.64 -1.45
C PHE A 195 -13.98 21.12 -0.25
N ILE A 196 -15.30 21.17 -0.40
CA ILE A 196 -16.25 21.42 0.70
C ILE A 196 -16.99 20.12 0.98
N LYS A 197 -16.98 19.66 2.23
CA LYS A 197 -17.76 18.50 2.66
C LYS A 197 -19.25 18.85 2.63
N VAL A 198 -20.04 17.98 2.01
CA VAL A 198 -21.51 18.15 1.83
C VAL A 198 -22.32 16.93 2.29
N GLY A 199 -21.65 15.83 2.63
CA GLY A 199 -22.32 14.63 3.09
C GLY A 199 -21.36 13.54 3.56
N LEU A 200 -21.95 12.42 3.92
CA LEU A 200 -21.30 11.25 4.46
C LEU A 200 -21.82 9.99 3.76
N VAL A 201 -20.93 9.03 3.56
CA VAL A 201 -21.27 7.64 3.27
C VAL A 201 -21.17 6.86 4.55
N ASP A 202 -22.23 6.14 4.92
CA ASP A 202 -22.24 5.27 6.09
C ASP A 202 -23.11 4.04 5.82
N PHE A 203 -22.45 2.89 5.73
CA PHE A 203 -23.06 1.62 5.45
C PHE A 203 -22.46 0.55 6.35
N GLN A 204 -23.33 -0.31 6.89
CA GLN A 204 -22.92 -1.50 7.60
C GLN A 204 -23.96 -2.59 7.39
N GLN A 205 -23.52 -3.76 6.92
CA GLN A 205 -24.40 -4.90 6.72
C GLN A 205 -23.67 -6.22 6.90
N ASP A 206 -24.39 -7.23 7.37
CA ASP A 206 -23.88 -8.59 7.57
C ASP A 206 -24.24 -9.52 6.40
N ASP A 207 -23.50 -10.62 6.27
CA ASP A 207 -23.76 -11.72 5.33
C ASP A 207 -23.96 -11.27 3.87
N TYR A 208 -22.97 -10.55 3.33
CA TYR A 208 -22.99 -10.02 1.96
C TYR A 208 -21.97 -10.71 1.04
N GLN A 209 -22.29 -10.82 -0.25
CA GLN A 209 -21.37 -11.38 -1.27
C GLN A 209 -20.54 -10.30 -1.99
N GLY A 210 -20.70 -9.03 -1.63
CA GLY A 210 -20.10 -7.90 -2.33
C GLY A 210 -20.18 -6.61 -1.53
N ASN A 211 -19.64 -5.53 -2.10
CA ASN A 211 -19.76 -4.19 -1.53
C ASN A 211 -20.67 -3.32 -2.45
N PRO A 212 -21.96 -3.14 -2.10
CA PRO A 212 -22.90 -2.40 -2.95
C PRO A 212 -22.57 -0.90 -3.01
N VAL A 213 -21.95 -0.36 -1.97
CA VAL A 213 -21.57 1.05 -1.88
C VAL A 213 -20.45 1.36 -2.86
N VAL A 214 -19.44 0.49 -2.97
CA VAL A 214 -18.33 0.63 -3.94
C VAL A 214 -18.77 0.27 -5.36
N ALA A 215 -19.72 -0.67 -5.51
CA ALA A 215 -20.26 -1.03 -6.82
C ALA A 215 -20.96 0.14 -7.53
N TYR A 216 -21.56 1.08 -6.78
CA TYR A 216 -22.22 2.26 -7.34
C TYR A 216 -21.25 3.22 -8.05
N PRO A 217 -20.22 3.80 -7.40
CA PRO A 217 -19.25 4.67 -8.05
C PRO A 217 -18.40 3.94 -9.10
N LEU A 218 -18.20 2.63 -9.01
CA LEU A 218 -17.56 1.87 -10.09
C LEU A 218 -18.38 1.89 -11.40
N ARG A 219 -19.72 2.01 -11.32
CA ARG A 219 -20.60 2.05 -12.49
C ARG A 219 -20.93 3.47 -12.94
N HIS A 220 -21.02 4.40 -12.00
CA HIS A 220 -21.53 5.75 -12.22
C HIS A 220 -20.48 6.86 -12.05
N GLY A 221 -19.29 6.51 -11.56
CA GLY A 221 -18.21 7.45 -11.29
C GLY A 221 -16.94 7.12 -12.06
N ASN A 222 -15.98 8.03 -11.95
CA ASN A 222 -14.64 7.89 -12.53
C ASN A 222 -13.60 7.93 -11.41
N PRO A 223 -12.78 6.88 -11.24
CA PRO A 223 -11.73 6.87 -10.23
C PRO A 223 -10.67 7.93 -10.56
N GLN A 224 -10.45 8.85 -9.63
CA GLN A 224 -9.41 9.88 -9.71
C GLN A 224 -8.07 9.32 -9.27
N GLY A 225 -6.97 9.95 -9.71
CA GLY A 225 -5.61 9.52 -9.39
C GLY A 225 -5.16 8.23 -10.10
N SER A 226 -5.98 7.68 -10.99
CA SER A 226 -5.60 6.53 -11.81
C SER A 226 -4.46 6.91 -12.77
N LEU A 227 -3.43 6.06 -12.81
CA LEU A 227 -2.34 6.22 -13.77
C LEU A 227 -2.91 6.12 -15.19
N THR A 228 -2.80 7.19 -15.97
CA THR A 228 -3.16 7.17 -17.40
C THR A 228 -1.96 6.66 -18.18
N PRO A 229 -2.06 5.50 -18.86
CA PRO A 229 -0.96 4.99 -19.66
C PRO A 229 -0.63 5.99 -20.78
N LEU A 230 0.67 6.24 -20.99
CA LEU A 230 1.11 7.00 -22.15
C LEU A 230 0.82 6.22 -23.44
N ALA A 231 0.48 6.94 -24.51
CA ALA A 231 0.30 6.33 -25.82
C ALA A 231 1.58 5.61 -26.27
N ASN A 232 1.43 4.43 -26.89
CA ASN A 232 2.48 3.65 -27.54
C ASN A 232 3.60 3.08 -26.64
N ASN A 233 3.38 2.88 -25.32
CA ASN A 233 4.39 2.34 -24.40
C ASN A 233 5.73 3.13 -24.46
N ALA A 234 5.67 4.42 -24.76
CA ALA A 234 6.79 5.21 -25.28
C ALA A 234 7.94 5.53 -24.30
N TYR A 235 8.03 4.83 -23.16
CA TYR A 235 9.13 5.01 -22.22
C TYR A 235 9.83 3.69 -21.91
N THR A 236 10.97 3.47 -22.56
CA THR A 236 11.93 2.43 -22.16
C THR A 236 13.10 3.13 -21.49
N LEU A 237 13.35 2.83 -20.21
CA LEU A 237 14.52 3.35 -19.47
C LEU A 237 15.87 2.77 -19.96
N SER A 238 15.83 1.87 -20.94
CA SER A 238 16.99 1.24 -21.59
C SER A 238 16.94 1.45 -23.10
N LYS A 239 18.05 1.95 -23.67
CA LYS A 239 18.23 2.04 -25.13
C LYS A 239 18.34 0.67 -25.80
N ASP A 240 18.79 -0.35 -25.06
CA ASP A 240 19.18 -1.66 -25.60
C ASP A 240 18.28 -2.82 -25.13
N GLY A 241 17.09 -2.53 -24.61
CA GLY A 241 16.06 -3.54 -24.33
C GLY A 241 16.33 -4.52 -23.17
N SER A 242 17.53 -4.57 -22.58
CA SER A 242 17.80 -5.42 -21.41
C SER A 242 18.68 -4.73 -20.36
N THR A 243 18.41 -5.04 -19.09
CA THR A 243 19.23 -4.59 -17.96
C THR A 243 19.61 -5.79 -17.11
N VAL A 244 20.90 -6.12 -17.09
CA VAL A 244 21.45 -7.21 -16.27
C VAL A 244 22.04 -6.65 -14.98
N PHE A 245 21.85 -7.37 -13.88
CA PHE A 245 22.55 -7.18 -12.60
C PHE A 245 23.00 -8.53 -12.06
N ILE A 246 24.02 -8.51 -11.22
CA ILE A 246 24.58 -9.71 -10.58
C ILE A 246 24.24 -9.61 -9.09
N THR A 247 23.59 -10.64 -8.55
CA THR A 247 23.32 -10.70 -7.11
C THR A 247 24.62 -10.96 -6.34
N PRO A 248 24.77 -10.41 -5.12
CA PRO A 248 25.94 -10.69 -4.29
C PRO A 248 26.15 -12.18 -4.05
N LEU A 249 27.41 -12.60 -3.88
CA LEU A 249 27.77 -13.99 -3.55
C LEU A 249 27.31 -14.41 -2.15
N THR A 250 27.08 -13.45 -1.26
CA THR A 250 26.61 -13.68 0.12
C THR A 250 25.63 -12.61 0.55
N ASN A 251 24.67 -13.00 1.37
CA ASN A 251 23.67 -12.12 1.96
C ASN A 251 24.11 -11.51 3.30
N GLU A 252 25.27 -11.89 3.86
CA GLU A 252 25.72 -11.43 5.18
C GLU A 252 25.89 -9.91 5.31
N PRO A 253 26.48 -9.17 4.33
CA PRO A 253 26.65 -7.73 4.47
C PRO A 253 25.30 -7.01 4.62
N TYR A 254 24.30 -7.43 3.85
CA TYR A 254 22.96 -6.88 3.96
C TYR A 254 22.30 -7.24 5.30
N SER A 255 22.52 -8.44 5.85
CA SER A 255 22.03 -8.79 7.19
C SER A 255 22.53 -7.82 8.25
N LYS A 256 23.83 -7.53 8.22
CA LYS A 256 24.48 -6.66 9.21
C LYS A 256 23.94 -5.23 9.14
N ILE A 257 23.70 -4.71 7.94
CA ILE A 257 23.23 -3.34 7.73
C ILE A 257 21.72 -3.21 7.97
N SER A 258 20.91 -4.14 7.44
CA SER A 258 19.46 -4.08 7.59
C SER A 258 19.00 -4.51 8.99
N GLY A 259 19.69 -5.44 9.65
CA GLY A 259 19.18 -6.13 10.84
C GLY A 259 18.23 -7.30 10.51
N ASN A 260 18.06 -7.67 9.24
CA ASN A 260 17.33 -8.87 8.84
C ASN A 260 18.23 -10.10 8.92
N PHE A 261 18.10 -10.84 10.02
CA PHE A 261 18.82 -12.10 10.26
C PHE A 261 17.98 -13.35 9.98
N ASN A 262 16.95 -13.27 9.11
CA ASN A 262 16.21 -14.47 8.72
C ASN A 262 17.19 -15.53 8.15
N PRO A 263 17.29 -16.71 8.79
CA PRO A 263 18.37 -17.67 8.53
C PRO A 263 18.30 -18.30 7.15
N ILE A 264 17.14 -18.30 6.47
CA ILE A 264 17.00 -18.86 5.11
C ILE A 264 17.93 -18.19 4.08
N HIS A 265 18.45 -17.01 4.39
CA HIS A 265 19.34 -16.26 3.49
C HIS A 265 20.83 -16.49 3.73
N VAL A 266 21.22 -17.07 4.87
CA VAL A 266 22.64 -17.20 5.27
C VAL A 266 23.01 -18.59 5.74
N ASN A 267 22.05 -19.39 6.20
CA ASN A 267 22.27 -20.72 6.72
C ASN A 267 21.65 -21.77 5.78
N PRO A 268 22.47 -22.64 5.15
CA PRO A 268 21.98 -23.64 4.20
C PRO A 268 21.05 -24.67 4.85
N TYR A 269 21.23 -25.01 6.13
CA TYR A 269 20.37 -25.96 6.84
C TYR A 269 18.94 -25.42 7.03
N PHE A 270 18.81 -24.13 7.34
CA PHE A 270 17.48 -23.50 7.45
C PHE A 270 16.82 -23.33 6.09
N SER A 271 17.61 -23.01 5.06
CA SER A 271 17.12 -22.96 3.68
C SER A 271 16.58 -24.32 3.22
N ASP A 272 17.33 -25.38 3.47
CA ASP A 272 16.95 -26.76 3.13
C ASP A 272 15.70 -27.18 3.92
N TYR A 273 15.65 -26.88 5.22
CA TYR A 273 14.48 -27.10 6.06
C TYR A 273 13.22 -26.38 5.54
N ALA A 274 13.38 -25.17 4.99
CA ALA A 274 12.30 -24.40 4.37
C ALA A 274 11.96 -24.87 2.93
N SER A 275 12.63 -25.92 2.44
CA SER A 275 12.50 -26.47 1.09
C SER A 275 12.80 -25.44 -0.01
N LEU A 276 13.83 -24.63 0.19
CA LEU A 276 14.32 -23.63 -0.76
C LEU A 276 15.53 -24.19 -1.54
N PRO A 277 15.81 -23.72 -2.77
CA PRO A 277 16.89 -24.24 -3.62
C PRO A 277 18.32 -23.98 -3.08
N GLY A 278 18.44 -23.22 -1.99
CA GLY A 278 19.68 -22.76 -1.39
C GLY A 278 19.45 -21.42 -0.72
N THR A 279 20.51 -20.83 -0.17
CA THR A 279 20.41 -19.51 0.48
C THR A 279 20.03 -18.43 -0.52
N ILE A 280 18.73 -18.12 -0.61
CA ILE A 280 18.19 -17.21 -1.62
C ILE A 280 18.60 -15.76 -1.34
N THR A 281 18.89 -15.01 -2.41
CA THR A 281 19.08 -13.56 -2.32
C THR A 281 17.85 -12.89 -1.71
N ARG A 282 18.07 -11.89 -0.87
CA ARG A 282 16.95 -11.13 -0.30
C ARG A 282 16.25 -10.30 -1.37
N TYR A 283 14.93 -10.45 -1.47
CA TYR A 283 14.09 -9.66 -2.39
C TYR A 283 14.32 -8.14 -2.28
N VAL A 284 14.55 -7.64 -1.06
CA VAL A 284 14.78 -6.21 -0.83
C VAL A 284 16.11 -5.73 -1.40
N VAL A 285 17.13 -6.61 -1.47
CA VAL A 285 18.41 -6.31 -2.14
C VAL A 285 18.17 -6.11 -3.63
N GLU A 286 17.45 -7.05 -4.25
CA GLU A 286 17.10 -6.99 -5.67
C GLU A 286 16.32 -5.71 -6.01
N ARG A 287 15.32 -5.37 -5.19
CA ARG A 287 14.57 -4.12 -5.32
C ARG A 287 15.48 -2.90 -5.26
N HIS A 288 16.37 -2.82 -4.27
CA HIS A 288 17.27 -1.68 -4.10
C HIS A 288 18.15 -1.47 -5.34
N TYR A 289 18.71 -2.55 -5.90
CA TYR A 289 19.48 -2.46 -7.14
C TYR A 289 18.66 -1.94 -8.32
N SER A 290 17.40 -2.35 -8.43
CA SER A 290 16.50 -1.85 -9.48
C SER A 290 16.20 -0.36 -9.33
N GLU A 291 15.98 0.12 -8.10
CA GLU A 291 15.55 1.50 -7.84
C GLU A 291 16.72 2.48 -7.99
N VAL A 292 17.89 2.16 -7.43
CA VAL A 292 19.12 2.97 -7.60
C VAL A 292 19.43 3.16 -9.09
N ARG A 293 19.20 2.14 -9.92
CA ARG A 293 19.37 2.28 -11.37
C ARG A 293 18.33 3.19 -12.03
N ARG A 294 17.09 3.21 -11.57
CA ARG A 294 16.07 4.16 -12.06
C ARG A 294 16.50 5.58 -11.71
N GLU A 295 16.85 5.83 -10.45
CA GLU A 295 17.31 7.14 -9.98
C GLU A 295 18.55 7.63 -10.75
N CYS A 296 19.59 6.79 -10.88
CA CYS A 296 20.81 7.14 -11.60
C CYS A 296 20.59 7.46 -13.09
N ARG A 297 19.57 6.89 -13.72
CA ARG A 297 19.25 7.17 -15.13
C ARG A 297 18.45 8.44 -15.28
N CYS A 298 17.46 8.69 -14.41
CA CYS A 298 16.71 9.95 -14.40
C CYS A 298 17.65 11.15 -14.21
N GLN A 299 18.67 11.00 -13.36
CA GLN A 299 19.70 12.03 -13.15
C GLN A 299 20.66 12.23 -14.34
N ARG A 300 20.77 11.27 -15.26
CA ARG A 300 21.60 11.39 -16.48
C ARG A 300 20.83 11.91 -17.69
N SER A 301 19.50 11.85 -17.65
CA SER A 301 18.61 12.36 -18.70
C SER A 301 18.11 13.80 -18.44
N SER A 302 18.43 14.36 -17.26
CA SER A 302 18.20 15.77 -16.91
C SER A 302 19.48 16.58 -17.08
#